data_AF-A0A2Z6R1M8-F1
#
_entry.id   AF-A0A2Z6R1M8-F1
#
_cell.length_a   1.000
_cell.length_b   1.000
_cell.length_c   1.000
_cell.angle_alpha   90.00
_cell.angle_beta   90.00
_cell.angle_gamma   90.00
#
_symmetry.space_group_name_H-M   'P 1'
#
loop_
_entity.id
_entity.type
_entity.pdbx_description
1 polymer ?
#
loop_
_entity_poly.entity_id
_entity_poly.type
_entity_poly.pdbx_seq_one_letter_code
_entity_poly.pdbx_strand_id
1 'polypeptide(L)'
;MLAEQLPVLEKTKKQFYSLYGDAMCLLCYEEFETFSHIWNCSYHDNFILRTYNKFKNNILDFILDQQPTADFTNLSVEFDALGFYTNLQSQLLNQLTFIDILKGFVPLVLCDFLNSYLSHSQLTEFILRTYDIIYDDCGLLWQDRCTGFSVSEEALGFTRRIKRLYRYKSKYNIDHNFSFSLFNLDHFSINSFDFISSFIRNNIKYIDYYTYRVT
;
A
#
# COMPACT_ATOMS: atom_id res chain seq x y z
N MET A 1 5.14 10.68 7.74
CA MET A 1 3.87 9.95 7.66
C MET A 1 3.30 10.12 6.25
N LEU A 2 3.70 9.23 5.33
CA LEU A 2 3.44 9.33 3.87
C LEU A 2 2.41 8.31 3.36
N ALA A 3 2.08 7.29 4.15
CA ALA A 3 1.23 6.18 3.71
C ALA A 3 -0.23 6.60 3.45
N GLU A 4 -0.82 7.46 4.28
CA GLU A 4 -2.20 7.92 4.08
C GLU A 4 -2.40 8.86 2.89
N GLN A 5 -1.41 9.10 2.04
CA GLN A 5 -1.57 9.89 0.82
C GLN A 5 -1.99 9.05 -0.40
N LEU A 6 -2.02 7.71 -0.29
CA LEU A 6 -2.40 6.84 -1.40
C LEU A 6 -3.79 7.18 -1.98
N PRO A 7 -3.94 7.16 -3.32
CA PRO A 7 -5.18 7.52 -4.02
C PRO A 7 -6.18 6.36 -4.05
N VAL A 8 -6.73 6.05 -2.88
CA VAL A 8 -7.75 4.99 -2.71
C VAL A 8 -9.06 5.37 -3.42
N LEU A 9 -9.91 4.40 -3.73
CA LEU A 9 -11.19 4.64 -4.41
C LEU A 9 -12.06 5.66 -3.65
N GLU A 10 -12.16 5.56 -2.32
CA GLU A 10 -12.93 6.51 -1.51
C GLU A 10 -12.48 7.97 -1.67
N LYS A 11 -11.18 8.21 -1.89
CA LYS A 11 -10.69 9.55 -2.23
C LYS A 11 -10.97 9.92 -3.68
N THR A 12 -10.87 8.95 -4.58
CA THR A 12 -11.10 9.13 -6.02
C THR A 12 -12.56 9.51 -6.30
N LYS A 13 -13.51 8.93 -5.56
CA LYS A 13 -14.95 9.26 -5.62
C LYS A 13 -15.23 10.74 -5.39
N LYS A 14 -14.44 11.45 -4.58
CA LYS A 14 -14.60 12.90 -4.36
C LYS A 14 -14.54 13.73 -5.65
N GLN A 15 -13.82 13.24 -6.66
CA GLN A 15 -13.69 13.90 -7.97
C GLN A 15 -14.53 13.23 -9.07
N PHE A 16 -14.86 11.96 -8.91
CA PHE A 16 -15.43 11.12 -9.97
C PHE A 16 -16.66 10.33 -9.49
N TYR A 17 -17.45 10.89 -8.58
CA TYR A 17 -18.62 10.22 -8.00
C TYR A 17 -19.62 9.77 -9.07
N SER A 18 -19.81 10.55 -10.14
CA SER A 18 -20.66 10.18 -11.27
C SER A 18 -20.20 8.93 -12.04
N LEU A 19 -18.93 8.54 -11.91
CA LEU A 19 -18.38 7.31 -12.49
C LEU A 19 -18.49 6.15 -11.52
N TYR A 20 -18.00 6.32 -10.29
CA TYR A 20 -17.86 5.22 -9.35
C TYR A 20 -19.05 5.06 -8.40
N GLY A 21 -19.85 6.10 -8.19
CA GLY A 21 -20.95 6.14 -7.21
C GLY A 21 -20.51 5.60 -5.86
N ASP A 22 -21.33 4.70 -5.31
CA ASP A 22 -21.09 3.98 -4.06
C ASP A 22 -20.34 2.65 -4.25
N ALA A 23 -19.59 2.49 -5.35
CA ALA A 23 -18.86 1.25 -5.62
C ALA A 23 -17.94 0.85 -4.45
N MET A 24 -18.01 -0.41 -4.05
CA MET A 24 -17.02 -1.01 -3.15
C MET A 24 -15.67 -1.15 -3.87
N CYS A 25 -14.67 -1.70 -3.19
CA CYS A 25 -13.38 -2.03 -3.80
C CYS A 25 -13.59 -2.78 -5.11
N LEU A 26 -12.95 -2.31 -6.19
CA LEU A 26 -13.09 -2.93 -7.52
C LEU A 26 -12.30 -4.24 -7.67
N LEU A 27 -11.64 -4.69 -6.61
CA LEU A 27 -10.84 -5.91 -6.58
C LEU A 27 -11.56 -7.02 -5.80
N CYS A 28 -11.94 -6.76 -4.54
CA CYS A 28 -12.66 -7.75 -3.74
C CYS A 28 -14.19 -7.62 -3.80
N TYR A 29 -14.73 -6.44 -4.11
CA TYR A 29 -16.17 -6.15 -4.11
C TYR A 29 -16.89 -6.35 -2.76
N GLU A 30 -16.16 -6.40 -1.65
CA GLU A 30 -16.72 -6.70 -0.31
C GLU A 30 -16.83 -5.46 0.61
N GLU A 31 -15.86 -4.55 0.55
CA GLU A 31 -15.81 -3.37 1.42
C GLU A 31 -15.43 -2.10 0.65
N PHE A 32 -15.65 -0.93 1.25
CA PHE A 32 -15.15 0.34 0.69
C PHE A 32 -13.62 0.38 0.71
N GLU A 33 -13.01 0.68 -0.44
CA GLU A 33 -11.55 0.75 -0.53
C GLU A 33 -11.03 2.05 0.10
N THR A 34 -10.70 1.94 1.38
CA THR A 34 -9.96 2.92 2.19
C THR A 34 -8.46 2.60 2.18
N PHE A 35 -7.65 3.46 2.82
CA PHE A 35 -6.22 3.17 3.00
C PHE A 35 -6.01 1.84 3.73
N SER A 36 -6.71 1.62 4.85
CA SER A 36 -6.61 0.37 5.62
C SER A 36 -7.07 -0.82 4.80
N HIS A 37 -8.12 -0.66 3.98
CA HIS A 37 -8.61 -1.75 3.14
C HIS A 37 -7.58 -2.21 2.10
N ILE A 38 -6.73 -1.35 1.52
CA ILE A 38 -5.69 -1.81 0.57
C ILE A 38 -4.83 -2.94 1.15
N TRP A 39 -4.49 -2.82 2.44
CA TRP A 39 -3.63 -3.75 3.15
C TRP A 39 -4.39 -4.92 3.81
N ASN A 40 -5.72 -4.88 3.81
CA ASN A 40 -6.62 -5.91 4.34
C ASN A 40 -7.55 -6.49 3.26
N CYS A 41 -7.34 -6.12 2.01
CA CYS A 41 -8.22 -6.52 0.92
C CYS A 41 -8.03 -8.01 0.69
N SER A 42 -9.13 -8.77 0.67
CA SER A 42 -9.11 -10.22 0.46
C SER A 42 -8.42 -10.62 -0.86
N TYR A 43 -8.43 -9.72 -1.85
CA TYR A 43 -7.68 -9.88 -3.10
C TYR A 43 -6.15 -9.98 -2.88
N HIS A 44 -5.60 -9.37 -1.83
CA HIS A 44 -4.16 -9.38 -1.49
C HIS A 44 -3.81 -10.22 -0.25
N ASP A 45 -4.71 -11.02 0.32
CA ASP A 45 -4.46 -11.75 1.57
C ASP A 45 -3.17 -12.58 1.53
N ASN A 46 -2.97 -13.32 0.44
CA ASN A 46 -1.76 -14.12 0.23
C ASN A 46 -0.49 -13.25 0.14
N PHE A 47 -0.60 -12.05 -0.42
CA PHE A 47 0.52 -11.12 -0.51
C PHE A 47 0.90 -10.62 0.89
N ILE A 48 -0.09 -10.15 1.65
CA ILE A 48 0.13 -9.62 3.00
C ILE A 48 0.68 -10.70 3.95
N LEU A 49 0.16 -11.93 3.87
CA LEU A 49 0.70 -13.08 4.60
C LEU A 49 2.17 -13.33 4.27
N ARG A 50 2.55 -13.27 2.99
CA ARG A 50 3.94 -13.45 2.56
C ARG A 50 4.83 -12.32 3.04
N THR A 51 4.39 -11.07 2.93
CA THR A 51 5.14 -9.91 3.42
C THR A 51 5.33 -9.97 4.93
N TYR A 52 4.30 -10.36 5.69
CA TYR A 52 4.42 -10.58 7.13
C TYR A 52 5.44 -11.67 7.46
N ASN A 53 5.34 -12.83 6.82
CA ASN A 53 6.27 -13.94 7.08
C ASN A 53 7.71 -13.58 6.71
N LYS A 54 7.90 -12.82 5.63
CA LYS A 54 9.23 -12.31 5.24
C LYS A 54 9.76 -11.31 6.26
N PHE A 55 8.92 -10.39 6.74
CA PHE A 55 9.27 -9.46 7.82
C PHE A 55 9.71 -10.22 9.08
N LYS A 56 8.90 -11.18 9.53
CA LYS A 56 9.20 -12.05 10.67
C LYS A 56 10.52 -12.78 10.47
N ASN A 57 10.68 -13.50 9.35
CA ASN A 57 11.88 -14.31 9.12
C ASN A 57 13.14 -13.46 9.04
N ASN A 58 13.09 -12.27 8.41
CA ASN A 58 14.23 -11.35 8.39
C ASN A 58 14.67 -10.93 9.80
N ILE A 59 13.72 -10.77 10.73
CA ILE A 59 14.01 -10.49 12.14
C ILE A 59 14.67 -11.69 12.81
N LEU A 60 14.08 -12.87 12.65
CA LEU A 60 14.59 -14.08 13.28
C LEU A 60 15.98 -14.45 12.76
N ASP A 61 16.21 -14.37 11.45
CA ASP A 61 17.49 -14.65 10.81
C ASP A 61 18.56 -13.67 11.32
N PHE A 62 18.24 -12.38 11.43
CA PHE A 62 19.19 -11.40 11.97
C PHE A 62 19.54 -11.65 13.44
N ILE A 63 18.56 -12.05 14.26
CA ILE A 63 18.81 -12.43 15.65
C ILE A 63 19.74 -13.65 15.71
N LEU A 64 19.48 -14.67 14.89
CA LEU A 64 20.30 -15.88 14.85
C LEU A 64 21.72 -15.62 14.37
N ASP A 65 21.92 -14.70 13.43
CA ASP A 65 23.25 -14.27 12.99
C ASP A 65 24.06 -13.63 14.14
N GLN A 66 23.38 -12.92 15.06
CA GLN A 66 24.03 -12.31 16.24
C GLN A 66 24.12 -13.26 17.44
N GLN A 67 23.20 -14.22 17.55
CA GLN A 67 23.10 -15.19 18.64
C GLN A 67 22.91 -16.61 18.09
N PRO A 68 23.96 -17.26 17.54
CA PRO A 68 23.84 -18.54 16.85
C PRO A 68 23.38 -19.71 17.73
N THR A 69 23.39 -19.53 19.05
CA THR A 69 22.93 -20.53 20.03
C THR A 69 21.44 -20.45 20.32
N ALA A 70 20.73 -19.42 19.83
CA ALA A 70 19.30 -19.30 20.02
C ALA A 70 18.52 -20.32 19.19
N ASP A 71 17.38 -20.78 19.71
CA ASP A 71 16.51 -21.75 19.03
C ASP A 71 15.48 -21.01 18.15
N PHE A 72 15.50 -21.28 16.84
CA PHE A 72 14.60 -20.63 15.88
C PHE A 72 13.12 -20.86 16.23
N THR A 73 12.75 -22.07 16.64
CA THR A 73 11.38 -22.43 16.98
C THR A 73 10.84 -21.63 18.15
N ASN A 74 11.62 -21.53 19.24
CA ASN A 74 11.26 -20.73 20.40
C ASN A 74 11.17 -19.24 20.06
N LEU A 75 12.15 -18.70 19.33
CA LEU A 75 12.13 -17.30 18.88
C LEU A 75 10.91 -16.99 18.02
N SER A 76 10.55 -17.90 17.10
CA SER A 76 9.39 -17.77 16.23
C SER A 76 8.07 -17.74 17.02
N VAL A 77 7.96 -18.57 18.06
CA VAL A 77 6.80 -18.61 18.96
C VAL A 77 6.72 -17.34 19.82
N GLU A 78 7.85 -16.86 20.36
CA GLU A 78 7.91 -15.61 21.13
C GLU A 78 7.54 -14.40 20.25
N PHE A 79 7.99 -14.38 19.00
CA PHE A 79 7.62 -13.35 18.04
C PHE A 79 6.12 -13.38 17.72
N ASP A 80 5.53 -14.56 17.49
CA ASP A 80 4.10 -14.67 17.21
C ASP A 80 3.24 -14.23 18.40
N ALA A 81 3.73 -14.42 19.63
CA ALA A 81 3.07 -13.94 20.85
C ALA A 81 2.98 -12.41 20.92
N LEU A 82 3.76 -11.67 20.11
CA LEU A 82 3.62 -10.21 19.97
C LEU A 82 2.32 -9.80 19.27
N GLY A 83 1.70 -10.70 18.51
CA GLY A 83 0.34 -10.54 18.01
C GLY A 83 0.17 -9.58 16.82
N PHE A 84 1.20 -9.35 16.01
CA PHE A 84 1.13 -8.39 14.90
C PHE A 84 0.31 -8.87 13.69
N TYR A 85 0.30 -10.18 13.37
CA TYR A 85 -0.21 -10.67 12.08
C TYR A 85 -1.69 -10.37 11.86
N THR A 86 -2.56 -10.66 12.82
CA THR A 86 -3.97 -10.23 12.87
C THR A 86 -4.74 -10.95 13.97
N ASN A 87 -5.74 -10.25 14.50
CA ASN A 87 -7.10 -10.80 14.61
C ASN A 87 -8.06 -9.61 14.51
N LEU A 88 -9.27 -9.80 13.99
CA LEU A 88 -10.38 -8.83 14.07
C LEU A 88 -10.56 -8.25 15.49
N GLN A 89 -10.07 -8.96 16.50
CA GLN A 89 -9.99 -8.60 17.91
C GLN A 89 -8.98 -7.47 18.23
N SER A 90 -7.88 -7.34 17.48
CA SER A 90 -6.88 -6.27 17.65
C SER A 90 -7.44 -4.87 17.36
N GLN A 91 -8.36 -4.77 16.39
CA GLN A 91 -9.12 -3.53 16.10
C GLN A 91 -10.08 -3.16 17.24
N LEU A 92 -10.61 -4.15 17.97
CA LEU A 92 -11.45 -3.92 19.14
C LEU A 92 -10.64 -3.52 20.39
N LEU A 93 -9.35 -3.84 20.43
CA LEU A 93 -8.47 -3.65 21.58
C LEU A 93 -7.48 -2.49 21.43
N ASN A 94 -7.57 -1.68 20.36
CA ASN A 94 -6.62 -0.61 20.04
C ASN A 94 -5.14 -1.09 20.03
N GLN A 95 -4.91 -2.32 19.60
CA GLN A 95 -3.57 -2.88 19.52
C GLN A 95 -2.91 -2.53 18.20
N LEU A 96 -1.60 -2.27 18.22
CA LEU A 96 -0.81 -2.05 17.01
C LEU A 96 -0.78 -3.32 16.17
N THR A 97 -1.11 -3.20 14.90
CA THR A 97 -1.16 -4.30 13.94
C THR A 97 0.02 -4.27 12.99
N PHE A 98 0.19 -5.34 12.20
CA PHE A 98 1.16 -5.32 11.11
C PHE A 98 0.92 -4.17 10.13
N ILE A 99 -0.32 -3.72 9.93
CA ILE A 99 -0.61 -2.55 9.07
C ILE A 99 0.01 -1.27 9.65
N ASP A 100 0.03 -1.13 10.97
CA ASP A 100 0.66 0.03 11.61
C ASP A 100 2.18 -0.03 11.45
N ILE A 101 2.76 -1.24 11.46
CA ILE A 101 4.15 -1.46 11.04
C ILE A 101 4.34 -1.02 9.58
N LEU A 102 3.47 -1.44 8.64
CA LEU A 102 3.56 -1.01 7.24
C LEU A 102 3.45 0.52 7.06
N LYS A 103 2.74 1.22 7.95
CA LYS A 103 2.65 2.69 7.96
C LYS A 103 3.94 3.38 8.45
N GLY A 104 4.90 2.62 8.97
CA GLY A 104 6.16 3.14 9.53
C GLY A 104 6.19 3.24 11.05
N PHE A 105 5.18 2.74 11.77
CA PHE A 105 5.21 2.72 13.23
C PHE A 105 6.04 1.53 13.72
N VAL A 106 6.98 1.78 14.62
CA VAL A 106 7.70 0.72 15.32
C VAL A 106 7.08 0.52 16.70
N PRO A 107 6.39 -0.61 16.97
CA PRO A 107 5.83 -0.89 18.27
C PRO A 107 6.93 -0.99 19.33
N LEU A 108 6.73 -0.39 20.51
CA LEU A 108 7.69 -0.52 21.62
C LEU A 108 7.91 -1.98 22.02
N VAL A 109 6.85 -2.80 21.99
CA VAL A 109 6.95 -4.24 22.29
C VAL A 109 7.88 -4.96 21.32
N LEU A 110 7.93 -4.52 20.05
CA LEU A 110 8.91 -5.04 19.09
C LEU A 110 10.32 -4.58 19.45
N CYS A 111 10.51 -3.32 19.83
CA CYS A 111 11.82 -2.82 20.29
C CYS A 111 12.31 -3.58 21.52
N ASP A 112 11.44 -3.82 22.50
CA ASP A 112 11.76 -4.54 23.73
C ASP A 112 12.17 -5.99 23.41
N PHE A 113 11.43 -6.65 22.51
CA PHE A 113 11.79 -7.98 22.00
C PHE A 113 13.14 -7.98 21.29
N LEU A 114 13.44 -6.97 20.46
CA LEU A 114 14.72 -6.91 19.75
C LEU A 114 15.90 -6.58 20.68
N ASN A 115 15.69 -5.74 21.68
CA ASN A 115 16.72 -5.33 22.66
C ASN A 115 17.19 -6.48 23.56
N SER A 116 16.43 -7.57 23.70
CA SER A 116 16.90 -8.75 24.44
C SER A 116 17.99 -9.53 23.69
N TYR A 117 18.13 -9.32 22.37
CA TYR A 117 19.12 -10.01 21.53
C TYR A 117 20.16 -9.07 20.91
N LEU A 118 19.82 -7.80 20.73
CA LEU A 118 20.61 -6.83 19.96
C LEU A 118 21.06 -5.65 20.80
N SER A 119 22.21 -5.09 20.46
CA SER A 119 22.62 -3.77 20.95
C SER A 119 21.83 -2.64 20.27
N HIS A 120 21.78 -1.46 20.89
CA HIS A 120 21.05 -0.30 20.36
C HIS A 120 21.50 0.12 18.95
N SER A 121 22.80 0.05 18.64
CA SER A 121 23.32 0.38 17.30
C SER A 121 22.85 -0.61 16.25
N GLN A 122 22.90 -1.91 16.56
CA GLN A 122 22.42 -2.98 15.69
C GLN A 122 20.90 -2.86 15.45
N LEU A 123 20.13 -2.59 16.50
CA LEU A 123 18.68 -2.40 16.39
C LEU A 123 18.32 -1.28 15.43
N THR A 124 19.00 -0.13 15.53
CA THR A 124 18.69 1.04 14.68
C THR A 124 18.98 0.75 13.21
N GLU A 125 20.16 0.18 12.91
CA GLU A 125 20.54 -0.21 11.55
C GLU A 125 19.61 -1.28 10.97
N PHE A 126 19.28 -2.27 11.79
CA PHE A 126 18.42 -3.38 11.41
C PHE A 126 17.01 -2.90 11.07
N ILE A 127 16.37 -2.11 11.93
CA ILE A 127 15.03 -1.57 11.68
C ILE A 127 15.01 -0.83 10.33
N LEU A 128 15.96 0.06 10.06
CA LEU A 128 16.01 0.79 8.79
C LEU A 128 16.06 -0.15 7.57
N ARG A 129 16.92 -1.17 7.61
CA ARG A 129 17.03 -2.16 6.51
C ARG A 129 15.76 -2.98 6.36
N THR A 130 15.14 -3.39 7.46
CA THR A 130 13.89 -4.15 7.42
C THR A 130 12.77 -3.35 6.78
N TYR A 131 12.70 -2.03 7.07
CA TYR A 131 11.73 -1.13 6.44
C TYR A 131 11.97 -0.92 4.95
N ASP A 132 13.22 -0.82 4.50
CA ASP A 132 13.52 -0.75 3.06
C ASP A 132 12.95 -1.98 2.32
N ILE A 133 13.15 -3.18 2.88
CA ILE A 133 12.63 -4.44 2.30
C ILE A 133 11.09 -4.47 2.29
N ILE A 134 10.45 -4.04 3.38
CA ILE A 134 8.99 -3.98 3.47
C ILE A 134 8.42 -3.01 2.42
N TYR A 135 9.06 -1.85 2.22
CA TYR A 135 8.56 -0.86 1.27
C TYR A 135 8.68 -1.30 -0.18
N ASP A 136 9.70 -2.08 -0.52
CA ASP A 136 9.79 -2.74 -1.83
C ASP A 136 8.59 -3.68 -2.05
N ASP A 137 8.24 -4.51 -1.06
CA ASP A 137 7.08 -5.40 -1.14
C ASP A 137 5.75 -4.59 -1.20
N CYS A 138 5.63 -3.52 -0.42
CA CYS A 138 4.48 -2.61 -0.50
C CYS A 138 4.32 -1.99 -1.89
N GLY A 139 5.44 -1.71 -2.57
CA GLY A 139 5.45 -1.22 -3.94
C GLY A 139 4.91 -2.25 -4.93
N LEU A 140 5.27 -3.52 -4.77
CA LEU A 140 4.72 -4.62 -5.58
C LEU A 140 3.22 -4.79 -5.37
N LEU A 141 2.74 -4.76 -4.12
CA LEU A 141 1.30 -4.81 -3.82
C LEU A 141 0.56 -3.64 -4.47
N TRP A 142 1.09 -2.43 -4.33
CA TRP A 142 0.48 -1.25 -4.92
C TRP A 142 0.42 -1.33 -6.45
N GLN A 143 1.46 -1.87 -7.09
CA GLN A 143 1.45 -2.12 -8.53
C GLN A 143 0.38 -3.14 -8.94
N ASP A 144 0.27 -4.26 -8.21
CA ASP A 144 -0.73 -5.29 -8.49
C ASP A 144 -2.15 -4.73 -8.36
N ARG A 145 -2.41 -4.00 -7.25
CA ARG A 145 -3.64 -3.23 -7.04
C ARG A 145 -3.95 -2.32 -8.22
N CYS A 146 -2.98 -1.51 -8.66
CA CYS A 146 -3.17 -0.57 -9.77
C CYS A 146 -3.50 -1.29 -11.08
N THR A 147 -2.90 -2.45 -11.31
CA THR A 147 -3.11 -3.27 -12.50
C THR A 147 -4.52 -3.85 -12.49
N GLY A 148 -4.90 -4.54 -11.41
CA GLY A 148 -6.26 -5.09 -11.26
C GLY A 148 -7.33 -3.99 -11.35
N PHE A 149 -7.09 -2.83 -10.74
CA PHE A 149 -8.03 -1.72 -10.78
C PHE A 149 -8.20 -1.18 -12.20
N SER A 150 -7.11 -1.07 -12.98
CA SER A 150 -7.18 -0.66 -14.40
C SER A 150 -8.01 -1.65 -15.23
N VAL A 151 -7.87 -2.95 -15.01
CA VAL A 151 -8.65 -3.98 -15.69
C VAL A 151 -10.14 -3.85 -15.36
N SER A 152 -10.47 -3.67 -14.07
CA SER A 152 -11.87 -3.45 -13.64
C SER A 152 -12.46 -2.19 -14.27
N GLU A 153 -11.69 -1.12 -14.39
CA GLU A 153 -12.13 0.11 -15.05
C GLU A 153 -12.35 -0.04 -16.55
N GLU A 154 -11.47 -0.77 -17.23
CA GLU A 154 -11.64 -1.10 -18.65
C GLU A 154 -12.90 -1.92 -18.88
N ALA A 155 -13.20 -2.88 -18.00
CA ALA A 155 -14.44 -3.65 -18.05
C ALA A 155 -15.70 -2.80 -17.83
N LEU A 156 -15.60 -1.73 -17.04
CA LEU A 156 -16.67 -0.74 -16.83
C LEU A 156 -16.73 0.33 -17.94
N GLY A 157 -15.80 0.29 -18.91
CA GLY A 157 -15.69 1.30 -19.97
C GLY A 157 -15.15 2.65 -19.50
N PHE A 158 -14.55 2.73 -18.30
CA PHE A 158 -13.98 3.94 -17.72
C PHE A 158 -12.62 4.28 -18.32
N THR A 159 -12.64 4.79 -19.55
CA THR A 159 -11.40 5.20 -20.22
C THR A 159 -10.74 6.41 -19.54
N ARG A 160 -9.41 6.51 -19.68
CA ARG A 160 -8.65 7.72 -19.27
C ARG A 160 -9.24 9.00 -19.86
N ARG A 161 -9.77 8.92 -21.08
CA ARG A 161 -10.44 10.02 -21.78
C ARG A 161 -11.68 10.48 -21.02
N ILE A 162 -12.54 9.56 -20.58
CA ILE A 162 -13.74 9.86 -19.80
C ILE A 162 -13.37 10.60 -18.51
N LYS A 163 -12.38 10.10 -17.75
CA LYS A 163 -11.93 10.75 -16.52
C LYS A 163 -11.39 12.17 -16.76
N ARG A 164 -10.63 12.39 -17.83
CA ARG A 164 -10.14 13.74 -18.20
C ARG A 164 -11.29 14.70 -18.48
N LEU A 165 -12.32 14.24 -19.19
CA LEU A 165 -13.51 15.03 -19.49
C LEU A 165 -14.26 15.41 -18.20
N TYR A 166 -14.45 14.45 -17.29
CA TYR A 166 -15.06 14.73 -15.98
C TYR A 166 -14.27 15.76 -15.17
N ARG A 167 -12.94 15.66 -15.16
CA ARG A 167 -12.08 16.65 -14.48
C ARG A 167 -12.23 18.04 -15.09
N TYR A 168 -12.28 18.13 -16.42
CA TYR A 168 -12.48 19.40 -17.12
C TYR A 168 -13.84 20.01 -16.76
N LYS A 169 -14.93 19.22 -16.83
CA LYS A 169 -16.27 19.67 -16.45
C LYS A 169 -16.33 20.16 -15.00
N SER A 170 -15.78 19.40 -14.05
CA SER A 170 -15.74 19.77 -12.62
C SER A 170 -14.93 21.04 -12.37
N LYS A 171 -13.80 21.26 -13.07
CA LYS A 171 -12.96 22.45 -12.88
C LYS A 171 -13.62 23.73 -13.42
N TYR A 172 -14.38 23.62 -14.50
CA TYR A 172 -14.93 24.77 -15.21
C TYR A 172 -16.45 24.95 -15.05
N ASN A 173 -17.14 24.10 -14.28
CA ASN A 173 -18.60 24.08 -14.13
C ASN A 173 -19.35 24.15 -15.48
N ILE A 174 -18.87 23.38 -16.47
CA ILE A 174 -19.46 23.39 -17.82
C ILE A 174 -20.48 22.25 -17.95
N ASP A 175 -21.75 22.61 -17.86
CA ASP A 175 -22.91 21.73 -18.07
C ASP A 175 -23.40 21.79 -19.53
N HIS A 176 -22.59 21.37 -20.51
CA HIS A 176 -23.13 21.12 -21.85
C HIS A 176 -22.42 19.99 -22.61
N ASN A 177 -23.22 19.28 -23.42
CA ASN A 177 -22.86 18.16 -24.28
C ASN A 177 -21.77 18.54 -25.29
N PHE A 178 -20.51 18.32 -24.94
CA PHE A 178 -19.40 18.43 -25.87
C PHE A 178 -19.24 17.11 -26.65
N SER A 179 -19.67 17.13 -27.91
CA SER A 179 -19.23 16.18 -28.93
C SER A 179 -17.73 16.39 -29.16
N PHE A 180 -16.92 15.35 -29.01
CA PHE A 180 -15.48 15.45 -29.22
C PHE A 180 -14.99 14.42 -30.24
N SER A 181 -14.50 14.95 -31.37
CA SER A 181 -13.76 14.24 -32.40
C SER A 181 -12.54 13.51 -31.83
N LEU A 182 -12.24 12.38 -32.47
CA LEU A 182 -11.19 11.41 -32.16
C LEU A 182 -9.80 12.05 -32.04
N PHE A 183 -9.19 11.95 -30.86
CA PHE A 183 -7.74 11.91 -30.72
C PHE A 183 -7.37 10.54 -30.15
N ASN A 184 -6.89 9.67 -31.03
CA ASN A 184 -6.26 8.40 -30.67
C ASN A 184 -4.88 8.67 -30.09
N LEU A 185 -4.61 8.15 -28.89
CA LEU A 185 -3.28 8.09 -28.29
C LEU A 185 -3.17 6.78 -27.50
N ASP A 186 -3.17 5.68 -28.24
CA ASP A 186 -2.69 4.39 -27.74
C ASP A 186 -1.20 4.29 -28.06
N HIS A 187 -0.36 4.32 -27.03
CA HIS A 187 0.59 3.26 -26.66
C HIS A 187 1.58 3.75 -25.58
N PHE A 188 2.26 2.78 -24.97
CA PHE A 188 3.49 2.83 -24.15
C PHE A 188 3.36 2.57 -22.63
N SER A 189 4.11 1.55 -22.22
CA SER A 189 4.33 1.01 -20.88
C SER A 189 5.54 1.66 -20.21
N ILE A 190 5.50 1.81 -18.87
CA ILE A 190 6.65 2.18 -18.04
C ILE A 190 6.59 1.40 -16.71
N ASN A 191 7.76 0.98 -16.24
CA ASN A 191 8.01 0.25 -14.99
C ASN A 191 7.60 1.08 -13.75
N SER A 192 6.70 0.50 -12.97
CA SER A 192 6.02 0.98 -11.75
C SER A 192 6.92 1.27 -10.53
N PHE A 193 8.14 0.73 -10.50
CA PHE A 193 8.92 0.62 -9.25
C PHE A 193 9.63 1.91 -8.83
N ASP A 194 10.26 2.61 -9.79
CA ASP A 194 11.00 3.87 -9.52
C ASP A 194 10.07 5.02 -9.07
N PHE A 195 8.79 4.94 -9.46
CA PHE A 195 7.81 5.97 -9.16
C PHE A 195 7.28 5.88 -7.72
N ILE A 196 7.01 4.67 -7.21
CA ILE A 196 6.50 4.49 -5.83
C ILE A 196 7.58 4.92 -4.84
N SER A 197 8.84 4.54 -5.08
CA SER A 197 9.99 4.97 -4.27
C SER A 197 10.13 6.50 -4.26
N SER A 198 9.96 7.16 -5.40
CA SER A 198 9.97 8.63 -5.50
C SER A 198 8.75 9.31 -4.86
N PHE A 199 7.58 8.69 -4.92
CA PHE A 199 6.34 9.19 -4.33
C PHE A 199 6.38 9.11 -2.79
N ILE A 200 6.91 7.99 -2.27
CA ILE A 200 7.15 7.75 -0.85
C ILE A 200 8.26 8.66 -0.32
N ARG A 201 9.33 8.90 -1.10
CA ARG A 201 10.48 9.72 -0.63
C ARG A 201 10.27 11.23 -0.76
N ASN A 202 9.55 11.71 -1.78
CA ASN A 202 9.50 13.14 -2.14
C ASN A 202 8.14 13.83 -1.95
N ASN A 203 7.14 13.18 -1.35
CA ASN A 203 5.88 13.83 -0.97
C ASN A 203 5.13 14.44 -2.19
N ILE A 204 5.21 13.77 -3.34
CA ILE A 204 4.57 14.20 -4.59
C ILE A 204 3.05 13.96 -4.47
N LYS A 205 2.22 14.92 -4.88
CA LYS A 205 0.75 14.79 -4.82
C LYS A 205 0.25 13.94 -6.00
N TYR A 206 -0.79 13.13 -5.79
CA TYR A 206 -1.44 12.29 -6.81
C TYR A 206 -1.82 13.02 -8.11
N ILE A 207 -2.00 14.33 -8.03
CA ILE A 207 -2.28 15.21 -9.18
C ILE A 207 -1.22 15.06 -10.28
N ASP A 208 0.03 14.76 -9.94
CA ASP A 208 1.14 14.78 -10.89
C ASP A 208 1.25 13.50 -11.73
N TYR A 209 0.77 12.34 -11.26
CA TYR A 209 0.86 11.08 -12.02
C TYR A 209 0.06 11.09 -13.33
N TYR A 210 -1.02 11.87 -13.39
CA TYR A 210 -1.87 12.00 -14.60
C TYR A 210 -1.71 13.34 -15.32
N THR A 211 -0.85 14.24 -14.84
CA THR A 211 -0.65 15.57 -15.45
C THR A 211 0.80 15.93 -15.77
N TYR A 212 1.80 15.31 -15.13
CA TYR A 212 3.21 15.57 -15.43
C TYR A 212 3.78 14.53 -16.39
N ARG A 213 3.96 14.96 -17.64
CA ARG A 213 5.15 14.54 -18.40
C ARG A 213 6.34 15.14 -17.67
N VAL A 214 7.39 14.36 -17.41
CA VAL A 214 8.72 14.95 -17.36
C VAL A 214 9.63 14.12 -18.25
N THR A 215 10.33 14.88 -19.08
CA THR A 215 11.27 14.59 -20.17
C THR A 215 12.20 13.41 -19.97
#